data_AF-A0A7C5QSA3-F1
#
_entry.id   AF-A0A7C5QSA3-F1
#
_cell.length_a   1.000
_cell.length_b   1.000
_cell.length_c   1.000
_cell.angle_alpha   90.00
_cell.angle_beta   90.00
_cell.angle_gamma   90.00
#
_symmetry.space_group_name_H-M   'P 1'
#
loop_
_entity.id
_entity.type
_entity.pdbx_description
1 polymer ?
#
loop_
_entity_poly.entity_id
_entity_poly.type
_entity_poly.pdbx_seq_one_letter_code
_entity_poly.pdbx_strand_id
1 'polypeptide(L)'
;LALEAVKKTNYDLIFMDMRMPNMDGLEATRKIRAYGATLPIIALTANAFDDDRNACFDSGMNDFMTKPVSAEELVEMVTEWTKPENRGRSAA
;
A
#
# COMPACT_ATOMS: atom_id res chain seq x y z
N LEU A 1 -1.80 -10.39 -10.18
CA LEU A 1 -1.02 -9.29 -10.83
C LEU A 1 -0.05 -8.66 -9.83
N ALA A 2 -0.51 -8.01 -8.76
CA ALA A 2 0.39 -7.40 -7.76
C ALA A 2 1.28 -8.42 -7.02
N LEU A 3 0.71 -9.49 -6.46
CA LEU A 3 1.49 -10.53 -5.77
C LEU A 3 2.57 -11.16 -6.68
N GLU A 4 2.23 -11.43 -7.93
CA GLU A 4 3.17 -12.01 -8.89
C GLU A 4 4.32 -11.05 -9.24
N ALA A 5 4.08 -9.74 -9.23
CA ALA A 5 5.15 -8.75 -9.36
C ALA A 5 6.06 -8.76 -8.14
N VAL A 6 5.51 -8.76 -6.93
CA VAL A 6 6.26 -8.83 -5.66
C VAL A 6 7.11 -10.08 -5.56
N LYS A 7 6.64 -11.22 -6.10
CA LYS A 7 7.43 -12.46 -6.14
C LYS A 7 8.63 -12.41 -7.09
N LYS A 8 8.57 -11.57 -8.13
CA LYS A 8 9.60 -11.52 -9.19
C LYS A 8 10.65 -10.45 -8.95
N THR A 9 10.27 -9.37 -8.28
CA THR A 9 11.12 -8.18 -8.09
C THR A 9 11.01 -7.72 -6.65
N ASN A 10 12.15 -7.36 -6.06
CA ASN A 10 12.18 -6.76 -4.74
C ASN A 10 11.86 -5.26 -4.87
N TYR A 11 10.76 -4.83 -4.27
CA TYR A 11 10.33 -3.43 -4.25
C TYR A 11 10.56 -2.83 -2.87
N ASP A 12 10.91 -1.54 -2.81
CA ASP A 12 11.04 -0.81 -1.55
C ASP A 12 9.69 -0.30 -1.02
N LEU A 13 8.70 -0.12 -1.91
CA LEU A 13 7.40 0.48 -1.62
C LEU A 13 6.35 0.03 -2.65
N ILE A 14 5.09 -0.11 -2.22
CA ILE A 14 3.95 -0.33 -3.12
C ILE A 14 2.94 0.79 -2.93
N PHE A 15 2.51 1.43 -4.01
CA PHE A 15 1.25 2.17 -4.05
C PHE A 15 0.14 1.24 -4.55
N MET A 16 -0.88 1.01 -3.73
CA MET A 16 -1.98 0.08 -3.99
C MET A 16 -3.28 0.82 -4.22
N ASP A 17 -3.84 0.72 -5.42
CA ASP A 17 -5.17 1.27 -5.69
C ASP A 17 -6.26 0.46 -4.97
N MET A 18 -7.10 1.12 -4.17
CA MET A 18 -8.24 0.48 -3.53
C MET A 18 -9.33 0.08 -4.53
N ARG A 19 -9.50 0.84 -5.61
CA ARG A 19 -10.60 0.63 -6.57
C ARG A 19 -10.03 0.17 -7.90
N MET A 20 -9.85 -1.15 -8.04
CA MET A 20 -9.45 -1.79 -9.29
C MET A 20 -10.58 -2.63 -9.89
N PRO A 21 -10.72 -2.70 -11.23
CA PRO A 21 -11.64 -3.64 -11.86
C PRO A 21 -11.17 -5.09 -11.61
N ASN A 22 -12.11 -5.97 -11.28
CA ASN A 22 -11.96 -7.41 -11.05
C ASN A 22 -11.34 -7.88 -9.71
N MET A 23 -10.48 -7.09 -9.05
CA MET A 23 -9.87 -7.47 -7.76
C MET A 23 -9.67 -6.24 -6.89
N ASP A 24 -10.10 -6.30 -5.63
CA ASP A 24 -9.95 -5.19 -4.69
C ASP A 24 -8.50 -5.07 -4.19
N GLY A 25 -8.00 -3.85 -4.02
CA GLY A 25 -6.69 -3.57 -3.43
C GLY A 25 -6.53 -4.16 -2.03
N LEU A 26 -7.61 -4.26 -1.26
CA LEU A 26 -7.62 -4.92 0.04
C LEU A 26 -7.25 -6.41 -0.07
N GLU A 27 -7.83 -7.12 -1.04
CA GLU A 27 -7.54 -8.54 -1.27
C GLU A 27 -6.10 -8.75 -1.76
N ALA A 28 -5.62 -7.86 -2.62
CA ALA A 28 -4.24 -7.87 -3.09
C ALA A 28 -3.25 -7.70 -1.93
N THR A 29 -3.49 -6.72 -1.03
CA THR A 29 -2.66 -6.50 0.15
C THR A 29 -2.65 -7.72 1.06
N ARG A 30 -3.82 -8.31 1.38
CA ARG A 30 -3.88 -9.52 2.22
C ARG A 30 -3.07 -10.67 1.62
N LYS A 31 -3.14 -10.86 0.30
CA LYS A 31 -2.34 -11.88 -0.40
C LYS A 31 -0.83 -11.60 -0.36
N ILE A 32 -0.42 -10.34 -0.48
CA ILE A 32 0.98 -9.92 -0.36
C ILE A 32 1.50 -10.14 1.07
N ARG A 33 0.71 -9.82 2.09
CA ARG A 33 1.04 -10.06 3.50
C ARG A 33 1.10 -11.55 3.84
N ALA A 34 0.15 -12.35 3.36
CA ALA A 34 0.15 -13.80 3.54
C ALA A 34 1.36 -14.48 2.88
N TYR A 35 1.94 -13.88 1.83
CA TYR A 35 3.19 -14.33 1.22
C TYR A 35 4.43 -14.03 2.09
N GLY A 36 4.29 -13.22 3.15
CA GLY A 36 5.38 -12.85 4.05
C GLY A 36 6.10 -11.56 3.65
N ALA A 37 5.55 -10.80 2.69
CA ALA A 37 6.15 -9.54 2.28
C ALA A 37 5.90 -8.46 3.33
N THR A 38 6.96 -7.82 3.81
CA THR A 38 6.91 -6.80 4.87
C THR A 38 7.19 -5.39 4.39
N LEU A 39 7.36 -5.19 3.07
CA LEU A 39 7.54 -3.87 2.49
C LEU A 39 6.33 -2.96 2.73
N PRO A 40 6.53 -1.64 2.83
CA PRO A 40 5.43 -0.70 2.98
C PRO A 40 4.44 -0.75 1.81
N ILE A 41 3.15 -0.72 2.13
CA ILE A 41 2.04 -0.67 1.17
C ILE A 41 1.17 0.54 1.50
N ILE A 42 1.06 1.48 0.56
CA ILE A 42 0.33 2.74 0.71
C ILE A 42 -0.93 2.68 -0.16
N ALA A 43 -2.11 2.81 0.45
CA ALA A 43 -3.36 2.80 -0.27
C ALA A 43 -3.53 4.07 -1.13
N LEU A 44 -4.07 3.94 -2.33
CA LEU A 44 -4.57 5.06 -3.13
C LEU A 44 -6.10 4.95 -3.16
N THR A 45 -6.79 5.87 -2.49
CA THR A 45 -8.25 5.88 -2.39
C THR A 45 -8.85 7.10 -3.07
N ALA A 46 -10.07 6.97 -3.60
CA ALA A 46 -10.84 8.12 -4.07
C ALA A 46 -11.53 8.88 -2.92
N ASN A 47 -11.76 8.21 -1.78
CA ASN A 47 -12.48 8.75 -0.63
C ASN A 47 -11.70 8.54 0.67
N ALA A 48 -11.77 9.49 1.59
CA ALA A 48 -11.09 9.45 2.89
C ALA A 48 -12.00 9.02 4.07
N PHE A 49 -13.12 8.35 3.79
CA PHE A 49 -14.05 7.96 4.85
C PHE A 49 -13.39 7.00 5.85
N ASP A 50 -13.73 7.14 7.13
CA ASP A 50 -13.10 6.38 8.22
C ASP A 50 -13.23 4.86 8.04
N ASP A 51 -14.33 4.39 7.45
CA ASP A 51 -14.54 2.97 7.14
C ASP A 51 -13.56 2.44 6.08
N ASP A 52 -13.27 3.24 5.03
CA ASP A 52 -12.28 2.88 4.01
C ASP A 52 -10.87 2.86 4.61
N ARG A 53 -10.59 3.78 5.54
CA ARG A 53 -9.32 3.87 6.26
C ARG A 53 -9.10 2.63 7.15
N ASN A 54 -10.09 2.26 7.97
CA ASN A 54 -9.98 1.09 8.84
C ASN A 54 -9.77 -0.19 8.02
N ALA A 55 -10.53 -0.36 6.92
CA ALA A 55 -10.37 -1.50 6.03
C ALA A 55 -8.96 -1.60 5.42
N CYS A 56 -8.34 -0.47 5.08
CA CYS A 56 -6.95 -0.43 4.58
C CYS A 56 -5.97 -0.98 5.62
N PHE A 57 -6.01 -0.46 6.84
CA PHE A 57 -5.11 -0.88 7.91
C PHE A 57 -5.35 -2.35 8.28
N ASP A 58 -6.61 -2.78 8.40
CA ASP A 58 -6.98 -4.18 8.67
C ASP A 58 -6.49 -5.15 7.58
N SER A 59 -6.31 -4.67 6.35
CA SER A 59 -5.74 -5.48 5.27
C SER A 59 -4.20 -5.61 5.35
N GLY A 60 -3.56 -4.81 6.20
CA GLY A 60 -2.11 -4.74 6.37
C GLY A 60 -1.43 -3.63 5.56
N MET A 61 -2.18 -2.61 5.12
CA MET A 61 -1.58 -1.40 4.53
C MET A 61 -0.99 -0.52 5.63
N ASN A 62 0.05 0.23 5.29
CA ASN A 62 0.83 1.04 6.21
C ASN A 62 0.34 2.49 6.28
N ASP A 63 -0.23 2.99 5.19
CA ASP A 63 -0.71 4.35 5.06
C ASP A 63 -1.66 4.48 3.86
N PHE A 64 -2.17 5.68 3.60
CA PHE A 64 -3.03 5.95 2.45
C PHE A 64 -2.85 7.38 1.92
N MET A 65 -3.18 7.58 0.64
CA MET A 65 -3.28 8.86 -0.04
C MET A 65 -4.62 8.96 -0.77
N THR A 66 -5.20 10.15 -0.75
CA THR A 66 -6.44 10.46 -1.47
C THR A 66 -6.15 10.94 -2.88
N LYS A 67 -6.88 10.44 -3.86
CA LYS A 67 -6.81 10.89 -5.25
C LYS A 67 -7.61 12.20 -5.43
N PRO A 68 -7.15 13.14 -6.26
CA PRO A 68 -5.90 13.11 -7.03
C PRO A 68 -4.67 13.36 -6.14
N VAL A 69 -3.62 12.55 -6.34
CA VAL A 69 -2.36 12.69 -5.60
C VAL A 69 -1.47 13.72 -6.30
N SER A 70 -1.02 14.73 -5.56
CA SER A 70 -0.05 15.72 -6.06
C SER A 70 1.37 15.15 -6.13
N ALA A 71 2.23 15.77 -6.94
CA ALA A 71 3.63 15.35 -7.02
C ALA A 71 4.37 15.53 -5.68
N GLU A 72 4.01 16.57 -4.92
CA GLU A 72 4.60 16.85 -3.60
C GLU A 72 4.23 15.76 -2.59
N GLU A 73 2.94 15.43 -2.45
CA GLU A 73 2.48 14.33 -1.58
C GLU A 73 3.14 12.99 -1.94
N LEU A 74 3.27 12.70 -3.25
CA LEU A 74 3.92 11.48 -3.71
C LEU A 74 5.40 11.44 -3.29
N VAL A 75 6.13 12.54 -3.46
CA VAL A 75 7.54 12.65 -3.09
C VAL A 75 7.73 12.53 -1.58
N GLU A 76 6.87 13.17 -0.79
CA GLU A 76 6.87 13.05 0.67
C GLU A 76 6.67 11.60 1.11
N MET A 77 5.67 10.92 0.55
CA MET A 77 5.37 9.53 0.90
C MET A 77 6.47 8.56 0.50
N VAL A 78 7.06 8.71 -0.69
CA VAL A 78 8.22 7.92 -1.08
C VAL A 78 9.39 8.19 -0.14
N THR A 79 9.66 9.46 0.16
CA THR A 79 10.79 9.86 1.01
C THR A 79 10.64 9.33 2.42
N GLU A 80 9.43 9.35 2.99
CA GLU A 80 9.14 8.83 4.33
C GLU A 80 9.26 7.31 4.39
N TRP A 81 8.60 6.60 3.48
CA TRP A 81 8.48 5.14 3.56
C TRP A 81 9.68 4.37 3.01
N THR A 82 10.59 5.02 2.27
CA THR A 82 11.83 4.39 1.78
C THR A 82 13.03 4.58 2.72
N LYS A 83 12.86 5.31 3.84
CA LYS A 83 13.88 5.44 4.89
C LYS A 83 14.27 4.07 5.45
N PRO A 84 15.54 3.83 5.80
CA PRO A 84 16.02 2.54 6.29
C PRO A 84 15.19 1.96 7.46
N GLU A 85 14.71 2.82 8.36
CA GLU A 85 13.90 2.45 9.53
C GLU A 85 12.49 1.94 9.19
N ASN A 86 11.96 2.29 8.02
CA ASN A 86 10.64 1.88 7.57
C ASN A 86 10.69 0.68 6.60
N ARG A 87 11.89 0.28 6.15
CA ARG A 87 12.07 -0.89 5.27
C ARG A 87 11.76 -2.18 6.03
N GLY A 88 10.79 -2.95 5.53
CA GLY A 88 10.36 -4.19 6.17
C GLY A 88 9.43 -4.00 7.37
N ARG A 89 8.92 -2.79 7.57
CA ARG A 89 7.90 -2.50 8.59
C ARG A 89 6.55 -3.00 8.07
N SER A 90 6.16 -4.20 8.50
CA SER A 90 4.76 -4.63 8.35
C SER A 90 3.86 -3.68 9.13
N ALA A 91 2.64 -3.45 8.64
CA ALA A 91 1.60 -2.78 9.40
C ALA A 91 1.49 -3.46 10.78
N ALA A 92 1.46 -2.63 11.82
CA ALA A 92 1.38 -3.06 13.22
C ALA A 92 -0.03 -3.58 13.54
#